data_AF-A0A1G6Q602-F1
#
_entry.id   AF-A0A1G6Q602-F1
#
_cell.length_a   1.000
_cell.length_b   1.000
_cell.length_c   1.000
_cell.angle_alpha   90.00
_cell.angle_beta   90.00
_cell.angle_gamma   90.00
#
_symmetry.space_group_name_H-M   'P 1'
#
loop_
_entity.id
_entity.type
_entity.pdbx_description
1 polymer ?
#
loop_
_entity_poly.entity_id
_entity_poly.type
_entity_poly.pdbx_seq_one_letter_code
_entity_poly.pdbx_strand_id
1 'polypeptide(L)'
;MPNSVITEADAVTRVPQLRALSAARDHGWRFHLLADDGGAFAVAASRERARHTDLVFVFGPAVVGLRVAPEVDGVVWIAHRAAVADLARELAEIPAPGEPGAPRVVIPVSALLADTPYDRVLETGGEAA
;
A
#
# COMPACT_ATOMS: atom_id res chain seq x y z
N MET A 1 -2.26 7.10 -15.37
CA MET A 1 -2.53 5.66 -15.32
C MET A 1 -4.01 5.45 -14.99
N PRO A 2 -4.81 4.94 -15.94
CA PRO A 2 -6.21 4.64 -15.69
C PRO A 2 -6.35 3.53 -14.63
N ASN A 3 -7.31 3.71 -13.73
CA ASN A 3 -7.74 2.65 -12.82
C ASN A 3 -9.25 2.44 -12.98
N SER A 4 -9.70 1.21 -12.72
CA SER A 4 -11.12 0.88 -12.67
C SER A 4 -11.40 0.02 -11.44
N VAL A 5 -12.49 0.32 -10.74
CA VAL A 5 -12.93 -0.49 -9.60
C VAL A 5 -13.44 -1.83 -10.13
N ILE A 6 -12.95 -2.93 -9.54
CA ILE A 6 -13.37 -4.29 -9.87
C ILE A 6 -13.93 -5.00 -8.63
N THR A 7 -14.70 -6.06 -8.86
CA THR A 7 -15.20 -6.88 -7.76
C THR A 7 -14.07 -7.67 -7.09
N GLU A 8 -14.27 -8.08 -5.85
CA GLU A 8 -13.34 -8.98 -5.16
C GLU A 8 -13.17 -10.31 -5.92
N ALA A 9 -14.27 -10.88 -6.43
CA ALA A 9 -14.23 -12.12 -7.20
C ALA A 9 -13.37 -11.96 -8.47
N ASP A 10 -13.50 -10.82 -9.15
CA ASP A 10 -12.67 -10.46 -10.30
C ASP A 10 -11.20 -10.31 -9.94
N ALA A 11 -10.91 -9.64 -8.83
CA ALA A 11 -9.56 -9.42 -8.34
C ALA A 11 -8.89 -10.76 -7.99
N VAL A 12 -9.60 -11.63 -7.26
CA VAL A 12 -9.13 -12.95 -6.85
C VAL A 12 -8.96 -13.90 -8.03
N THR A 13 -9.82 -13.81 -9.05
CA THR A 13 -9.66 -14.61 -10.27
C THR A 13 -8.35 -14.28 -10.99
N ARG A 14 -7.95 -13.00 -10.98
CA ARG A 14 -6.70 -12.52 -11.60
C ARG A 14 -5.48 -12.76 -10.72
N VAL A 15 -5.62 -12.52 -9.41
CA VAL A 15 -4.55 -12.62 -8.41
C VAL A 15 -5.08 -13.41 -7.20
N PRO A 16 -4.95 -14.74 -7.19
CA PRO A 16 -5.53 -15.59 -6.13
C PRO A 16 -5.05 -15.26 -4.73
N GLN A 17 -3.84 -14.70 -4.59
CA GLN A 17 -3.26 -14.31 -3.31
C GLN A 17 -4.06 -13.21 -2.59
N LEU A 18 -4.86 -12.42 -3.31
CA LEU A 18 -5.69 -11.36 -2.74
C LEU A 18 -6.77 -11.88 -1.78
N ARG A 19 -7.10 -13.18 -1.83
CA ARG A 19 -7.97 -13.82 -0.83
C ARG A 19 -7.48 -13.59 0.61
N ALA A 20 -6.17 -13.44 0.79
CA ALA A 20 -5.59 -13.18 2.10
C ALA A 20 -6.02 -11.83 2.70
N LEU A 21 -6.31 -10.82 1.86
CA LEU A 21 -6.80 -9.52 2.32
C LEU A 21 -8.23 -9.61 2.85
N SER A 22 -9.08 -10.39 2.18
CA SER A 22 -10.47 -10.62 2.60
C SER A 22 -10.58 -11.57 3.79
N ALA A 23 -9.64 -12.50 3.92
CA ALA A 23 -9.56 -13.45 5.03
C ALA A 23 -8.94 -12.81 6.30
N ALA A 24 -8.11 -11.77 6.15
CA ALA A 24 -7.75 -10.92 7.27
C ALA A 24 -9.06 -10.34 7.84
N ARG A 25 -9.21 -10.34 9.18
CA ARG A 25 -10.45 -10.00 9.93
C ARG A 25 -10.91 -8.53 9.79
N ASP A 26 -10.52 -7.88 8.72
CA ASP A 26 -10.72 -6.48 8.44
C ASP A 26 -11.36 -6.32 7.06
N HIS A 27 -12.69 -6.27 7.07
CA HIS A 27 -13.51 -5.99 5.89
C HIS A 27 -13.25 -4.57 5.33
N GLY A 28 -13.70 -4.33 4.09
CA GLY A 28 -13.70 -3.00 3.49
C GLY A 28 -12.62 -2.74 2.44
N TRP A 29 -11.93 -3.78 1.97
CA TRP A 29 -11.05 -3.68 0.82
C TRP A 29 -11.84 -3.37 -0.45
N ARG A 30 -11.40 -2.35 -1.19
CA ARG A 30 -11.83 -2.04 -2.55
C ARG A 30 -10.71 -2.43 -3.50
N PHE A 31 -11.05 -3.13 -4.59
CA PHE A 31 -10.07 -3.61 -5.55
C PHE A 31 -10.11 -2.78 -6.83
N HIS A 32 -8.94 -2.52 -7.38
CA HIS A 32 -8.74 -1.68 -8.55
C HIS A 32 -7.86 -2.40 -9.55
N LEU A 33 -8.32 -2.48 -10.79
CA LEU A 33 -7.48 -2.90 -11.90
C LEU A 33 -6.69 -1.70 -12.38
N LEU A 34 -5.36 -1.85 -12.42
CA LEU A 34 -4.45 -0.84 -12.94
C LEU A 34 -4.04 -1.24 -14.35
N ALA A 35 -4.27 -0.36 -15.31
CA ALA A 35 -3.95 -0.58 -16.72
C ALA A 35 -2.92 0.42 -17.22
N ASP A 36 -2.10 -0.06 -18.15
CA ASP A 36 -1.14 0.67 -18.97
C ASP A 36 -1.56 0.51 -20.45
N ASP A 37 -0.90 1.20 -21.37
CA ASP A 37 -1.23 1.20 -22.81
C ASP A 37 -1.21 -0.20 -23.47
N GLY A 38 -0.56 -1.19 -22.85
CA GLY A 38 -0.53 -2.61 -23.23
C GLY A 38 -1.51 -3.52 -22.48
N GLY A 39 -2.31 -2.99 -21.54
CA GLY A 39 -3.35 -3.72 -20.81
C GLY A 39 -3.22 -3.68 -19.29
N ALA A 40 -3.96 -4.55 -18.60
CA ALA A 40 -3.90 -4.63 -17.14
C ALA A 40 -2.52 -5.11 -16.68
N PHE A 41 -1.82 -4.27 -15.91
CA PHE A 41 -0.46 -4.54 -15.46
C PHE A 41 -0.38 -4.86 -13.96
N ALA A 42 -1.41 -4.49 -13.18
CA ALA A 42 -1.45 -4.74 -11.75
C ALA A 42 -2.86 -4.75 -11.16
N VAL A 43 -2.98 -5.32 -9.96
CA VAL A 43 -4.17 -5.15 -9.11
C VAL A 43 -3.75 -4.39 -7.86
N ALA A 44 -4.49 -3.34 -7.52
CA ALA A 44 -4.39 -2.66 -6.25
C ALA A 44 -5.60 -2.97 -5.38
N ALA A 45 -5.39 -2.99 -4.07
CA ALA A 45 -6.44 -3.02 -3.07
C ALA A 45 -6.25 -1.82 -2.14
N SER A 46 -7.33 -1.10 -1.86
CA SER A 46 -7.32 0.01 -0.90
C SER A 46 -8.33 -0.24 0.21
N ARG A 47 -7.99 0.17 1.42
CA ARG A 47 -8.88 0.11 2.58
C ARG A 47 -8.76 1.40 3.36
N GLU A 48 -9.87 2.12 3.40
CA GLU A 48 -9.97 3.40 4.10
C GLU A 48 -10.32 3.17 5.57
N ARG A 49 -9.65 3.91 6.46
CA ARG A 49 -9.90 3.98 7.90
C ARG A 49 -10.01 5.44 8.30
N ALA A 50 -10.46 5.68 9.53
CA ALA A 50 -10.70 7.04 10.02
C ALA A 50 -9.46 7.96 9.97
N ARG A 51 -8.25 7.40 10.11
CA ARG A 51 -6.99 8.17 10.19
C ARG A 51 -5.96 7.85 9.10
N HIS A 52 -6.25 6.85 8.26
CA HIS A 52 -5.31 6.40 7.25
C HIS A 52 -6.00 5.59 6.15
N THR A 53 -5.30 5.42 5.04
CA THR A 53 -5.64 4.46 4.00
C THR A 53 -4.53 3.45 3.88
N ASP A 54 -4.89 2.17 3.96
CA ASP A 54 -3.98 1.07 3.61
C ASP A 54 -4.10 0.80 2.10
N LEU A 55 -2.96 0.62 1.45
CA LEU A 55 -2.85 0.26 0.04
C LEU A 55 -2.02 -1.01 -0.10
N VAL A 56 -2.45 -1.90 -0.98
CA VAL A 56 -1.69 -3.08 -1.40
C VAL A 56 -1.63 -3.08 -2.90
N PHE A 57 -0.44 -3.18 -3.47
CA PHE A 57 -0.24 -3.32 -4.90
C PHE A 57 0.38 -4.68 -5.20
N VAL A 58 -0.13 -5.35 -6.23
CA VAL A 58 0.44 -6.59 -6.74
C VAL A 58 0.84 -6.39 -8.20
N PHE A 59 2.15 -6.39 -8.45
CA PHE A 59 2.77 -6.25 -9.77
C PHE A 59 3.51 -7.54 -10.12
N GLY A 60 2.87 -8.45 -10.85
CA GLY A 60 3.44 -9.78 -11.10
C GLY A 60 3.84 -10.49 -9.79
N PRO A 61 5.12 -10.81 -9.55
CA PRO A 61 5.56 -11.43 -8.30
C PRO A 61 5.77 -10.45 -7.13
N ALA A 62 5.78 -9.14 -7.38
CA ALA A 62 6.06 -8.14 -6.36
C ALA A 62 4.80 -7.69 -5.63
N VAL A 63 4.85 -7.66 -4.29
CA VAL A 63 3.77 -7.15 -3.44
C VAL A 63 4.29 -5.98 -2.62
N VAL A 64 3.61 -4.84 -2.72
CA VAL A 64 3.96 -3.60 -1.99
C VAL A 64 2.78 -3.17 -1.14
N GLY A 65 3.01 -2.88 0.13
CA GLY A 65 2.04 -2.28 1.02
C GLY A 65 2.42 -0.86 1.40
N LEU A 66 1.42 0.01 1.52
CA LEU A 66 1.57 1.36 2.01
C LEU A 66 0.49 1.65 3.05
N ARG A 67 0.82 2.50 4.02
CA ARG A 67 -0.16 3.24 4.83
C ARG A 67 0.02 4.71 4.59
N VAL A 68 -1.02 5.38 4.13
CA VAL A 68 -1.04 6.82 3.86
C VAL A 68 -1.90 7.49 4.92
N ALA A 69 -1.35 8.51 5.59
CA ALA A 69 -2.05 9.25 6.62
C ALA A 69 -2.19 10.72 6.19
N PRO A 70 -3.41 11.24 6.00
CA PRO A 70 -3.62 12.60 5.51
C PRO A 70 -3.22 13.67 6.54
N GLU A 71 -3.29 13.36 7.83
CA GLU A 71 -2.92 14.30 8.92
C GLU A 71 -1.45 14.72 8.90
N VAL A 72 -0.59 13.86 8.35
CA VAL A 72 0.87 14.08 8.23
C VAL A 72 1.32 14.19 6.77
N ASP A 73 0.36 14.30 5.84
CA ASP A 73 0.57 14.43 4.40
C ASP A 73 1.62 13.47 3.82
N GLY A 74 1.49 12.17 4.11
CA GLY A 74 2.49 11.22 3.65
C GLY A 74 2.22 9.74 3.86
N VAL A 75 3.13 8.95 3.29
CA VAL A 75 3.24 7.51 3.50
C VAL A 75 3.96 7.31 4.83
N VAL A 76 3.22 6.84 5.84
CA VAL A 76 3.75 6.59 7.19
C VAL A 76 4.34 5.19 7.35
N TRP A 77 4.09 4.31 6.39
CA TRP A 77 4.63 2.96 6.38
C TRP A 77 4.66 2.43 4.95
N ILE A 78 5.75 1.72 4.61
CA ILE A 78 5.93 1.01 3.36
C ILE A 78 6.59 -0.34 3.64
N ALA A 79 6.14 -1.39 2.94
CA ALA A 79 6.81 -2.68 2.98
C ALA A 79 6.73 -3.41 1.63
N HIS A 80 7.79 -4.15 1.34
CA HIS A 80 7.88 -5.08 0.21
C HIS A 80 7.81 -6.51 0.72
N ARG A 81 6.91 -7.32 0.17
CA ARG A 81 6.76 -8.73 0.54
C ARG A 81 6.67 -9.62 -0.69
N ALA A 82 6.99 -10.89 -0.50
CA ALA A 82 6.83 -11.91 -1.53
C ALA A 82 5.38 -12.46 -1.58
N ALA A 83 4.61 -12.29 -0.50
CA ALA A 83 3.25 -12.80 -0.37
C ALA A 83 2.29 -11.77 0.21
N VAL A 84 1.07 -11.72 -0.35
CA VAL A 84 -0.01 -10.85 0.14
C VAL A 84 -0.39 -11.19 1.59
N ALA A 85 -0.32 -12.46 1.99
CA ALA A 85 -0.69 -12.88 3.35
C ALA A 85 0.22 -12.30 4.44
N ASP A 86 1.52 -12.19 4.18
CA ASP A 86 2.46 -11.59 5.13
C ASP A 86 2.22 -10.10 5.26
N LEU A 87 2.00 -9.43 4.13
CA LEU A 87 1.65 -8.02 4.11
C LEU A 87 0.33 -7.73 4.84
N ALA A 88 -0.69 -8.58 4.65
CA ALA A 88 -1.99 -8.45 5.29
C ALA A 88 -1.88 -8.56 6.82
N ARG A 89 -1.04 -9.49 7.31
CA ARG A 89 -0.76 -9.69 8.73
C ARG A 89 -0.10 -8.46 9.34
N GLU A 90 0.94 -7.95 8.68
CA GLU A 90 1.64 -6.76 9.15
C GLU A 90 0.73 -5.53 9.19
N LEU A 91 -0.07 -5.30 8.14
CA LEU A 91 -1.03 -4.19 8.12
C LEU A 91 -2.05 -4.25 9.27
N ALA A 92 -2.39 -5.45 9.74
CA ALA A 92 -3.28 -5.66 10.88
C ALA A 92 -2.58 -5.42 12.24
N GLU A 93 -1.27 -5.65 12.30
CA GLU A 93 -0.47 -5.52 13.53
C GLU A 93 0.13 -4.12 13.71
N ILE A 94 0.32 -3.36 12.63
CA ILE A 94 0.89 -2.02 12.70
C ILE A 94 -0.11 -1.06 13.35
N PRO A 95 0.28 -0.33 14.41
CA PRO A 95 -0.58 0.66 15.06
C PRO A 95 -1.03 1.77 14.10
N ALA A 96 -2.20 2.35 14.39
CA ALA A 96 -2.69 3.47 13.60
C ALA A 96 -1.78 4.71 13.79
N PRO A 97 -1.75 5.65 12.84
CA PRO A 97 -1.01 6.90 13.01
C PRO A 97 -1.41 7.62 14.31
N GLY A 98 -0.40 8.07 15.05
CA GLY A 98 -0.58 8.72 16.35
C GLY A 98 -0.71 7.78 17.55
N GLU A 99 -0.78 6.46 17.35
CA GLU A 99 -0.76 5.49 18.44
C GLU A 99 0.67 5.17 18.92
N PRO A 100 0.86 4.76 20.19
CA PRO A 100 2.14 4.28 20.68
C PRO A 100 2.69 3.13 19.82
N GLY A 101 3.93 3.26 19.36
CA GLY A 101 4.56 2.26 18.47
C GLY A 101 4.22 2.41 16.99
N ALA A 102 3.42 3.41 16.61
CA ALA A 102 3.19 3.72 15.21
C ALA A 102 4.50 4.15 14.52
N PRO A 103 4.77 3.67 13.30
CA PRO A 103 5.90 4.13 12.51
C PRO A 103 5.86 5.66 12.33
N ARG A 104 7.03 6.30 12.40
CA ARG A 104 7.18 7.77 12.28
C ARG A 104 7.74 8.21 10.93
N VAL A 105 8.09 7.26 10.07
CA VAL A 105 8.76 7.52 8.79
C VAL A 105 7.73 7.97 7.78
N VAL A 106 7.85 9.22 7.36
CA VAL A 106 6.97 9.89 6.41
C VAL A 106 7.77 10.05 5.12
N ILE A 107 7.39 9.35 4.05
CA ILE A 107 7.70 9.87 2.72
C ILE A 107 6.63 10.93 2.46
N PRO A 108 6.98 12.23 2.44
CA PRO A 108 6.01 13.28 2.16
C PRO A 108 5.41 13.05 0.77
N VAL A 109 4.11 13.31 0.60
CA VAL A 109 3.50 13.20 -0.73
C VAL A 109 4.23 14.10 -1.75
N SER A 110 4.74 15.25 -1.30
CA SER A 110 5.57 16.13 -2.12
C SER A 110 6.86 15.48 -2.63
N ALA A 111 7.48 14.57 -1.87
CA ALA A 111 8.66 13.84 -2.31
C ALA A 111 8.35 12.78 -3.38
N LEU A 112 7.10 12.29 -3.44
CA LEU A 112 6.63 11.39 -4.50
C LEU A 112 6.27 12.12 -5.80
N LEU A 113 6.00 13.42 -5.71
CA LEU A 113 5.67 14.29 -6.85
C LEU A 113 6.90 14.98 -7.44
N ALA A 114 8.01 15.01 -6.70
CA ALA A 114 9.26 15.53 -7.19
C ALA A 114 9.82 14.57 -8.25
N ASP A 115 10.30 15.09 -9.38
CA ASP A 115 10.98 14.36 -10.46
C ASP A 115 12.39 13.90 -10.02
N THR A 116 12.47 13.38 -8.80
CA THR A 116 13.71 13.01 -8.12
C THR A 116 13.91 11.51 -8.31
N PRO A 117 15.05 11.07 -8.87
CA PRO A 117 15.33 9.64 -8.96
C PRO A 117 15.26 8.99 -7.57
N TYR A 118 14.62 7.82 -7.50
CA TYR A 118 14.30 7.07 -6.27
C TYR A 118 15.50 6.91 -5.32
N ASP A 119 16.72 6.88 -5.85
CA ASP A 119 17.96 6.68 -5.10
C ASP A 119 18.26 7.78 -4.06
N ARG A 120 17.68 8.99 -4.19
CA ARG A 120 17.96 10.11 -3.25
C ARG A 120 16.99 10.26 -2.09
N VAL A 121 15.84 9.59 -2.11
CA VAL A 121 14.82 9.76 -1.05
C VAL A 121 15.20 8.99 0.22
N LEU A 122 16.05 7.96 0.11
CA LEU A 122 16.46 7.12 1.25
C LEU A 122 17.65 7.70 2.05
N GLU A 123 18.34 8.72 1.54
CA GLU A 123 19.54 9.29 2.21
C GLU A 123 19.22 10.28 3.33
N THR A 124 17.96 10.72 3.48
CA THR A 124 17.57 11.68 4.54
C THR A 124 17.08 11.02 5.83
N GLY A 125 17.12 9.68 5.91
CA GLY A 125 16.65 8.90 7.05
C GLY A 125 17.70 8.58 8.13
N GLY A 126 18.88 9.18 8.10
CA GLY A 126 19.92 8.87 9.08
C GLY A 126 20.90 10.01 9.30
N GLU A 127 20.66 10.83 10.33
CA GLU A 127 21.65 11.10 11.39
C GLU A 127 20.95 11.84 12.54
N ALA A 128 20.72 11.12 13.64
CA ALA A 128 20.52 11.72 14.96
C ALA A 128 21.27 10.84 15.96
N ALA A 129 22.56 11.13 16.12
CA ALA A 129 23.37 10.83 17.29
C ALA A 129 24.47 11.89 17.38
#